data_AF-A0A7V6R4R9-F1
#
_entry.id   AF-A0A7V6R4R9-F1
#
_cell.length_a   1.000
_cell.length_b   1.000
_cell.length_c   1.000
_cell.angle_alpha   90.00
_cell.angle_beta   90.00
_cell.angle_gamma   90.00
#
_symmetry.space_group_name_H-M   'P 1'
#
loop_
_entity.id
_entity.type
_entity.pdbx_description
1 polymer ?
#
loop_
_entity_poly.entity_id
_entity_poly.type
_entity_poly.pdbx_seq_one_letter_code
_entity_poly.pdbx_strand_id
1 'polypeptide(L)'
;MKCLLSIDWDYFIHTKKENWNSYLENDKNTVKLWYKRYIQSKAQGKDIKKFFLLSSEIIVFWNKVKEYFQFEKNTKILVSDSHALSYNIAKENNCNTVYLFDAHADLGYGGLSALDFEVNCANWLGQLLKDKIVKRAYIIYSPFTVEKPEYFKHMNSVYNIKYRRLKELGKGINVSVIHICRSGAWTPPWLDNRFYQFISASGIPYEIVNCPPRKWDTKNISFSDAIYYMMA
;
A
#
# COMPACT_ATOMS: atom_id res chain seq x y z
N MET A 1 -21.67 10.47 -4.65
CA MET A 1 -21.07 9.13 -4.85
C MET A 1 -20.08 8.91 -3.71
N LYS A 2 -20.20 7.85 -2.91
CA LYS A 2 -19.30 7.62 -1.76
C LYS A 2 -18.07 6.84 -2.20
N CYS A 3 -16.90 7.32 -1.81
CA CYS A 3 -15.64 6.89 -2.37
C CYS A 3 -14.61 6.61 -1.28
N LEU A 4 -13.90 5.49 -1.41
CA LEU A 4 -12.67 5.22 -0.68
C LEU A 4 -11.49 5.72 -1.50
N LEU A 5 -10.69 6.62 -0.92
CA LEU A 5 -9.35 6.93 -1.42
C LEU A 5 -8.35 6.06 -0.65
N SER A 6 -7.83 5.03 -1.30
CA SER A 6 -6.86 4.10 -0.72
C SER A 6 -5.46 4.42 -1.26
N ILE A 7 -4.48 4.55 -0.36
CA ILE A 7 -3.10 4.90 -0.70
C ILE A 7 -2.19 3.89 -0.01
N ASP A 8 -1.46 3.09 -0.79
CA ASP A 8 -0.35 2.29 -0.28
C ASP A 8 0.92 3.14 -0.23
N TRP A 9 1.72 2.97 0.83
CA TRP A 9 3.01 3.64 0.98
C TRP A 9 4.03 3.18 -0.07
N ASP A 10 3.93 1.94 -0.55
CA ASP A 10 4.82 1.43 -1.59
C ASP A 10 4.66 2.14 -2.94
N TYR A 11 3.53 2.85 -3.17
CA TYR A 11 3.32 3.73 -4.32
C TYR A 11 4.49 4.71 -4.52
N PHE A 12 5.09 5.16 -3.41
CA PHE A 12 6.18 6.13 -3.44
C PHE A 12 7.57 5.50 -3.45
N ILE A 13 7.70 4.18 -3.34
CA ILE A 13 8.99 3.52 -3.14
C ILE A 13 9.45 2.86 -4.43
N HIS A 14 10.51 3.41 -5.02
CA HIS A 14 11.20 2.77 -6.12
C HIS A 14 12.09 1.65 -5.59
N THR A 15 11.80 0.42 -6.00
CA THR A 15 12.62 -0.76 -5.74
C THR A 15 13.43 -1.12 -6.98
N LYS A 16 14.73 -1.37 -6.81
CA LYS A 16 15.53 -1.99 -7.89
C LYS A 16 15.10 -3.45 -8.05
N LYS A 17 15.14 -3.94 -9.30
CA LYS A 17 14.73 -5.26 -9.86
C LYS A 17 15.18 -6.55 -9.13
N GLU A 18 15.66 -6.47 -7.91
CA GLU A 18 15.90 -7.64 -7.07
C GLU A 18 14.53 -8.23 -6.68
N ASN A 19 14.36 -9.55 -6.90
CA ASN A 19 13.10 -10.27 -6.72
C ASN A 19 12.66 -10.28 -5.26
N TRP A 20 11.92 -9.26 -4.84
CA TRP A 20 11.26 -9.22 -3.55
C TRP A 20 9.96 -10.02 -3.67
N ASN A 21 9.99 -11.27 -3.21
CA ASN A 21 8.87 -12.21 -3.27
C ASN A 21 7.58 -11.66 -2.62
N SER A 22 6.43 -12.27 -2.90
CA SER A 22 5.21 -12.06 -2.13
C SER A 22 5.38 -12.66 -0.72
N TYR A 23 5.14 -11.86 0.32
CA TYR A 23 5.23 -12.29 1.71
C TYR A 23 3.86 -12.15 2.39
N LEU A 24 3.53 -13.10 3.27
CA LEU A 24 2.39 -12.94 4.16
C LEU A 24 2.66 -11.81 5.16
N GLU A 25 1.68 -10.96 5.42
CA GLU A 25 1.85 -9.93 6.44
C GLU A 25 1.77 -10.53 7.84
N ASN A 26 2.87 -10.45 8.57
CA ASN A 26 3.01 -10.87 9.97
C ASN A 26 4.29 -10.25 10.55
N ASP A 27 4.46 -10.32 11.87
CA ASP A 27 5.63 -9.75 12.57
C ASP A 27 6.98 -10.24 12.00
N LYS A 28 7.01 -11.48 11.49
CA LYS A 28 8.20 -12.06 10.87
C LYS A 28 8.56 -11.30 9.59
N ASN A 29 7.60 -10.93 8.76
CA ASN A 29 7.84 -10.26 7.49
C ASN A 29 7.84 -8.72 7.59
N THR A 30 7.14 -8.13 8.56
CA THR A 30 7.09 -6.65 8.72
C THR A 30 8.33 -6.07 9.40
N VAL A 31 9.07 -6.87 10.18
CA VAL A 31 10.29 -6.44 10.89
C VAL A 31 11.48 -7.39 10.67
N LYS A 32 11.36 -8.68 10.99
CA LYS A 32 12.53 -9.59 11.04
C LYS A 32 13.14 -9.83 9.66
N LEU A 33 12.29 -9.94 8.63
CA LEU A 33 12.71 -10.06 7.24
C LEU A 33 13.59 -8.88 6.80
N TRP A 34 13.27 -7.65 7.24
CA TRP A 34 14.09 -6.49 6.92
C TRP A 34 15.46 -6.55 7.57
N TYR A 35 15.56 -7.01 8.82
CA TYR A 35 16.85 -7.23 9.48
C TYR A 35 17.65 -8.32 8.76
N LYS A 36 17.01 -9.43 8.39
CA LYS A 36 17.65 -10.49 7.58
C LYS A 36 18.25 -9.93 6.30
N ARG A 37 17.45 -9.18 5.52
CA ARG A 37 17.90 -8.56 4.27
C ARG A 37 19.06 -7.59 4.51
N TYR A 38 19.02 -6.81 5.59
CA TYR A 38 20.11 -5.91 5.97
C TYR A 38 21.41 -6.67 6.28
N ILE A 39 21.34 -7.73 7.11
CA ILE A 39 22.51 -8.55 7.48
C ILE A 39 23.10 -9.21 6.23
N GLN A 40 22.26 -9.81 5.38
CA GLN A 40 22.70 -10.42 4.12
C GLN A 40 23.33 -9.41 3.16
N SER A 41 22.74 -8.23 3.01
CA SER A 41 23.29 -7.16 2.16
C SER A 41 24.64 -6.69 2.70
N LYS A 42 24.75 -6.48 4.01
CA LYS A 42 25.98 -6.03 4.68
C LYS A 42 27.10 -7.05 4.53
N ALA A 43 26.80 -8.34 4.66
CA ALA A 43 27.77 -9.42 4.44
C ALA A 43 28.32 -9.44 3.00
N GLN A 44 27.55 -8.95 2.03
CA GLN A 44 27.98 -8.77 0.64
C GLN A 44 28.65 -7.42 0.37
N GLY A 45 28.91 -6.60 1.41
CA GLY A 45 29.46 -5.24 1.25
C GLY A 45 28.48 -4.24 0.62
N LYS A 46 27.17 -4.56 0.59
CA LYS A 46 26.11 -3.71 0.00
C LYS A 46 25.34 -2.98 1.10
N ASP A 47 24.88 -1.77 0.77
CA ASP A 47 23.94 -1.01 1.59
C ASP A 47 22.51 -1.20 1.05
N ILE A 48 21.68 -1.90 1.83
CA ILE A 48 20.30 -2.21 1.43
C ILE A 48 19.47 -0.95 1.13
N LYS A 49 19.77 0.17 1.81
CA LYS A 49 19.02 1.42 1.65
C LYS A 49 19.10 1.97 0.23
N LYS A 50 20.18 1.65 -0.50
CA LYS A 50 20.37 2.08 -1.90
C LYS A 50 19.46 1.36 -2.90
N PHE A 51 18.75 0.31 -2.49
CA PHE A 51 17.78 -0.41 -3.32
C PHE A 51 16.35 0.10 -3.16
N PHE A 52 16.09 0.96 -2.16
CA PHE A 52 14.76 1.49 -1.85
C PHE A 52 14.82 3.02 -1.82
N LEU A 53 14.43 3.64 -2.93
CA LEU A 53 14.48 5.09 -3.09
C LEU A 53 13.08 5.66 -2.98
N LEU A 54 12.91 6.65 -2.10
CA LEU A 54 11.64 7.33 -1.93
C LEU A 54 11.45 8.41 -2.99
N SER A 55 10.28 8.41 -3.63
CA SER A 55 9.91 9.38 -4.64
C SER A 55 9.84 10.79 -4.07
N SER A 56 10.31 11.78 -4.84
CA SER A 56 10.09 13.20 -4.52
C SER A 56 8.61 13.60 -4.59
N GLU A 57 7.76 12.76 -5.17
CA GLU A 57 6.32 13.01 -5.27
C GLU A 57 5.64 13.14 -3.91
N ILE A 58 6.17 12.53 -2.84
CA ILE A 58 5.61 12.63 -1.48
C ILE A 58 5.41 14.09 -1.03
N ILE A 59 6.26 15.01 -1.52
CA ILE A 59 6.27 16.42 -1.13
C ILE A 59 5.06 17.15 -1.72
N VAL A 60 4.66 16.79 -2.94
CA VAL A 60 3.61 17.48 -3.71
C VAL A 60 2.31 16.67 -3.81
N PHE A 61 2.32 15.42 -3.35
CA PHE A 61 1.22 14.48 -3.52
C PHE A 61 -0.10 15.02 -3.00
N TRP A 62 -0.15 15.49 -1.75
CA TRP A 62 -1.41 15.98 -1.18
C TRP A 62 -1.95 17.21 -1.90
N ASN A 63 -1.08 18.10 -2.38
CA ASN A 63 -1.50 19.26 -3.18
C ASN A 63 -2.14 18.78 -4.49
N LYS A 64 -1.49 17.85 -5.20
CA LYS A 64 -2.04 17.25 -6.42
C LYS A 64 -3.36 16.54 -6.15
N VAL A 65 -3.45 15.72 -5.10
CA VAL A 65 -4.69 15.01 -4.76
C VAL A 65 -5.83 15.99 -4.49
N LYS A 66 -5.58 17.08 -3.76
CA LYS A 66 -6.59 18.13 -3.48
C LYS A 66 -7.11 18.84 -4.74
N GLU A 67 -6.41 18.77 -5.88
CA GLU A 67 -6.91 19.32 -7.16
C GLU A 67 -8.02 18.47 -7.78
N TYR A 68 -8.08 17.17 -7.47
CA TYR A 68 -9.02 16.21 -8.07
C TYR A 68 -10.07 15.73 -7.06
N PHE A 69 -9.69 15.59 -5.80
CA PHE A 69 -10.50 15.03 -4.74
C PHE A 69 -10.95 16.11 -3.76
N GLN A 70 -12.22 16.03 -3.36
CA GLN A 70 -12.83 16.89 -2.35
C GLN A 70 -13.00 16.10 -1.06
N PHE A 71 -12.59 16.73 0.04
CA PHE A 71 -12.68 16.16 1.38
C PHE A 71 -13.75 16.94 2.17
N GLU A 72 -14.71 16.23 2.72
CA GLU A 72 -15.72 16.80 3.61
C GLU A 72 -15.09 17.12 4.97
N LYS A 73 -15.74 18.00 5.75
CA LYS A 73 -15.21 18.45 7.06
C LYS A 73 -14.97 17.28 8.05
N ASN A 74 -15.70 16.19 7.88
CA ASN A 74 -15.63 14.98 8.70
C ASN A 74 -14.84 13.84 8.03
N THR A 75 -14.21 14.07 6.87
CA THR A 75 -13.33 13.07 6.27
C THR A 75 -12.17 12.78 7.23
N LYS A 76 -11.99 11.51 7.58
CA LYS A 76 -10.87 11.04 8.39
C LYS A 76 -9.97 10.11 7.59
N ILE A 77 -8.70 10.08 7.97
CA ILE A 77 -7.73 9.09 7.51
C ILE A 77 -7.69 7.94 8.50
N LEU A 78 -7.82 6.72 8.01
CA LEU A 78 -7.46 5.51 8.74
C LEU A 78 -6.08 5.07 8.28
N VAL A 79 -5.17 4.83 9.23
CA VAL A 79 -3.80 4.40 8.95
C VAL A 79 -3.62 2.99 9.47
N SER A 80 -3.19 2.06 8.63
CA SER A 80 -2.94 0.68 9.05
C SER A 80 -1.65 0.11 8.45
N ASP A 81 -1.20 -1.04 8.97
CA ASP A 81 -0.07 -1.75 8.37
C ASP A 81 -0.49 -2.67 7.22
N SER A 82 -1.76 -3.07 7.19
CA SER A 82 -2.29 -4.09 6.27
C SER A 82 -3.34 -3.52 5.33
N HIS A 83 -3.13 -3.68 4.02
CA HIS A 83 -4.02 -3.09 3.04
C HIS A 83 -5.38 -3.76 2.97
N ALA A 84 -5.47 -5.01 3.47
CA ALA A 84 -6.71 -5.77 3.61
C ALA A 84 -7.79 -5.00 4.39
N LEU A 85 -7.40 -4.10 5.31
CA LEU A 85 -8.35 -3.27 6.06
C LEU A 85 -9.23 -2.39 5.16
N SER A 86 -8.74 -2.04 3.95
CA SER A 86 -9.51 -1.30 2.94
C SER A 86 -10.85 -1.95 2.62
N TYR A 87 -10.94 -3.29 2.64
CA TYR A 87 -12.19 -4.01 2.39
C TYR A 87 -13.28 -3.63 3.40
N ASN A 88 -12.96 -3.71 4.70
CA ASN A 88 -13.91 -3.36 5.76
C ASN A 88 -14.22 -1.85 5.75
N ILE A 89 -13.19 -1.01 5.56
CA ILE A 89 -13.37 0.45 5.50
C ILE A 89 -14.37 0.84 4.39
N ALA A 90 -14.20 0.29 3.18
CA ALA A 90 -15.11 0.57 2.06
C ALA A 90 -16.54 0.11 2.37
N LYS A 91 -16.69 -1.09 2.94
CA LYS A 91 -17.98 -1.70 3.31
C LYS A 91 -18.72 -0.87 4.36
N GLU A 92 -18.07 -0.53 5.47
CA GLU A 92 -18.65 0.23 6.59
C GLU A 92 -19.04 1.65 6.17
N ASN A 93 -18.27 2.26 5.27
CA ASN A 93 -18.54 3.62 4.78
C ASN A 93 -19.48 3.64 3.56
N ASN A 94 -20.01 2.49 3.14
CA ASN A 94 -20.89 2.34 1.97
C ASN A 94 -20.28 2.96 0.70
N CYS A 95 -18.97 2.78 0.53
CA CYS A 95 -18.26 3.25 -0.66
C CYS A 95 -18.71 2.43 -1.86
N ASN A 96 -18.98 3.08 -2.98
CA ASN A 96 -19.34 2.41 -4.22
C ASN A 96 -18.24 2.47 -5.28
N THR A 97 -17.18 3.24 -5.02
CA THR A 97 -16.02 3.41 -5.88
C THR A 97 -14.75 3.44 -5.03
N VAL A 98 -13.68 2.82 -5.53
CA VAL A 98 -12.35 2.90 -4.94
C VAL A 98 -11.42 3.65 -5.90
N TYR A 99 -10.60 4.54 -5.37
CA TYR A 99 -9.41 5.08 -6.06
C TYR A 99 -8.19 4.59 -5.29
N LEU A 100 -7.39 3.77 -5.95
CA LEU A 100 -6.25 3.08 -5.38
C LEU A 100 -4.96 3.71 -5.94
N PHE A 101 -4.15 4.31 -5.07
CA PHE A 101 -2.78 4.74 -5.37
C PHE A 101 -1.83 3.70 -4.81
N ASP A 102 -1.22 2.91 -5.68
CA ASP A 102 -0.49 1.71 -5.27
C ASP A 102 0.55 1.29 -6.32
N ALA A 103 1.59 0.58 -5.89
CA ALA A 103 2.45 -0.15 -6.81
C ALA A 103 1.77 -1.41 -7.39
N HIS A 104 0.75 -1.94 -6.71
CA HIS A 104 0.04 -3.20 -6.99
C HIS A 104 -1.46 -2.98 -7.25
N ALA A 105 -2.10 -3.92 -7.95
CA ALA A 105 -3.52 -3.82 -8.27
C ALA A 105 -4.45 -4.34 -7.17
N ASP A 106 -3.96 -5.26 -6.34
CA ASP A 106 -4.69 -5.97 -5.28
C ASP A 106 -5.99 -6.65 -5.70
N LEU A 107 -6.01 -7.10 -6.96
CA LEU A 107 -7.14 -7.80 -7.57
C LEU A 107 -7.12 -9.31 -7.34
N GLY A 108 -6.07 -9.84 -6.70
CA GLY A 108 -5.83 -11.27 -6.53
C GLY A 108 -4.92 -11.84 -7.63
N TYR A 109 -3.80 -12.43 -7.21
CA TYR A 109 -2.88 -13.14 -8.11
C TYR A 109 -3.43 -14.53 -8.44
N GLY A 110 -3.61 -14.84 -9.72
CA GLY A 110 -4.23 -16.09 -10.19
C GLY A 110 -5.60 -15.92 -10.83
N GLY A 111 -6.12 -14.69 -10.95
CA GLY A 111 -7.42 -14.41 -11.56
C GLY A 111 -8.57 -14.68 -10.60
N LEU A 112 -9.75 -15.07 -11.11
CA LEU A 112 -10.96 -15.19 -10.30
C LEU A 112 -10.84 -16.19 -9.13
N SER A 113 -10.05 -17.25 -9.27
CA SER A 113 -9.83 -18.22 -8.19
C SER A 113 -9.11 -17.62 -6.98
N ALA A 114 -8.37 -16.53 -7.16
CA ALA A 114 -7.74 -15.80 -6.06
C ALA A 114 -8.78 -15.18 -5.10
N LEU A 115 -10.03 -15.04 -5.55
CA LEU A 115 -11.13 -14.49 -4.78
C LEU A 115 -11.89 -15.57 -4.00
N ASP A 116 -11.54 -16.84 -4.17
CA ASP A 116 -12.10 -17.94 -3.38
C ASP A 116 -11.36 -18.12 -2.03
N PHE A 117 -10.24 -17.41 -1.86
CA PHE A 117 -9.52 -17.31 -0.60
C PHE A 117 -10.07 -16.17 0.28
N GLU A 118 -9.72 -16.21 1.56
CA GLU A 118 -10.03 -15.12 2.50
C GLU A 118 -9.44 -13.78 2.05
N VAL A 119 -10.06 -12.69 2.51
CA VAL A 119 -9.61 -11.32 2.24
C VAL A 119 -8.21 -11.12 2.80
N ASN A 120 -7.28 -10.67 1.96
CA ASN A 120 -5.90 -10.35 2.29
C ASN A 120 -5.38 -9.21 1.40
N CYS A 121 -4.15 -8.75 1.63
CA CYS A 121 -3.60 -7.61 0.88
C CYS A 121 -3.55 -7.83 -0.62
N ALA A 122 -3.30 -9.06 -1.08
CA ALA A 122 -3.21 -9.32 -2.51
C ALA A 122 -4.57 -9.30 -3.23
N ASN A 123 -5.70 -9.44 -2.52
CA ASN A 123 -7.01 -9.64 -3.16
C ASN A 123 -8.14 -8.74 -2.64
N TRP A 124 -7.91 -7.84 -1.69
CA TRP A 124 -8.97 -7.08 -1.04
C TRP A 124 -9.83 -6.27 -2.01
N LEU A 125 -9.21 -5.67 -3.04
CA LEU A 125 -9.94 -4.88 -4.04
C LEU A 125 -10.76 -5.79 -4.95
N GLY A 126 -10.19 -6.93 -5.34
CA GLY A 126 -10.89 -7.98 -6.07
C GLY A 126 -12.11 -8.49 -5.30
N GLN A 127 -11.97 -8.70 -3.99
CA GLN A 127 -13.05 -9.15 -3.11
C GLN A 127 -14.18 -8.12 -2.99
N LEU A 128 -13.84 -6.82 -2.85
CA LEU A 128 -14.86 -5.75 -2.86
C LEU A 128 -15.71 -5.76 -4.13
N LEU A 129 -15.11 -6.06 -5.28
CA LEU A 129 -15.79 -6.14 -6.57
C LEU A 129 -16.63 -7.42 -6.69
N LYS A 130 -16.09 -8.58 -6.27
CA LYS A 130 -16.81 -9.87 -6.24
C LYS A 130 -18.06 -9.80 -5.36
N ASP A 131 -17.92 -9.22 -4.17
CA ASP A 131 -19.00 -9.08 -3.20
C ASP A 131 -19.98 -7.95 -3.54
N LYS A 132 -19.74 -7.23 -4.66
CA LYS A 132 -20.55 -6.11 -5.14
C LYS A 132 -20.70 -4.97 -4.12
N ILE A 133 -19.76 -4.87 -3.17
CA ILE A 133 -19.68 -3.77 -2.21
C ILE A 133 -19.34 -2.50 -2.98
N VAL A 134 -18.37 -2.59 -3.90
CA VAL A 134 -18.02 -1.50 -4.81
C VAL A 134 -18.41 -1.87 -6.24
N LYS A 135 -18.84 -0.87 -7.02
CA LYS A 135 -19.24 -1.05 -8.42
C LYS A 135 -18.10 -0.83 -9.39
N ARG A 136 -17.04 -0.14 -8.96
CA ARG A 136 -15.94 0.30 -9.83
C ARG A 136 -14.68 0.58 -9.02
N ALA A 137 -13.55 0.29 -9.64
CA ALA A 137 -12.24 0.63 -9.11
C ALA A 137 -11.44 1.44 -10.14
N TYR A 138 -10.77 2.48 -9.66
CA TYR A 138 -9.75 3.23 -10.38
C TYR A 138 -8.40 2.91 -9.75
N ILE A 139 -7.48 2.36 -10.55
CA ILE A 139 -6.12 2.04 -10.12
C ILE A 139 -5.19 3.06 -10.74
N ILE A 140 -4.49 3.79 -9.88
CA ILE A 140 -3.48 4.79 -10.22
C ILE A 140 -2.14 4.18 -9.82
N TYR A 141 -1.49 3.56 -10.80
CA TYR A 141 -0.22 2.91 -10.55
C TYR A 141 0.90 3.89 -10.26
N SER A 142 1.78 3.47 -9.36
CA SER A 142 3.07 4.11 -9.16
C SER A 142 3.83 4.26 -10.48
N PRO A 143 4.59 5.35 -10.68
CA PRO A 143 5.56 5.43 -11.77
C PRO A 143 6.60 4.29 -11.76
N PHE A 144 6.75 3.59 -10.63
CA PHE A 144 7.68 2.47 -10.45
C PHE A 144 7.02 1.09 -10.52
N THR A 145 5.71 1.03 -10.79
CA THR A 145 4.97 -0.23 -10.90
C THR A 145 5.55 -1.12 -12.01
N VAL A 146 5.74 -2.40 -11.68
CA VAL A 146 6.15 -3.45 -12.62
C VAL A 146 4.94 -4.18 -13.20
N GLU A 147 3.84 -4.23 -12.45
CA GLU A 147 2.58 -4.82 -12.92
C GLU A 147 2.06 -4.13 -14.17
N LYS A 148 1.29 -4.89 -14.95
CA LYS A 148 0.61 -4.36 -16.11
C LYS A 148 -0.87 -4.75 -16.07
N PRO A 149 -1.78 -3.89 -16.53
CA PRO A 149 -3.21 -4.19 -16.59
C PRO A 149 -3.53 -5.55 -17.25
N GLU A 150 -2.73 -5.96 -18.24
CA GLU A 150 -2.91 -7.21 -18.98
C GLU A 150 -2.75 -8.46 -18.10
N TYR A 151 -1.97 -8.37 -17.01
CA TYR A 151 -1.81 -9.46 -16.04
C TYR A 151 -3.14 -9.80 -15.35
N PHE A 152 -4.05 -8.82 -15.27
CA PHE A 152 -5.36 -8.94 -14.66
C PHE A 152 -6.51 -8.99 -15.68
N LYS A 153 -6.24 -9.40 -16.93
CA LYS A 153 -7.24 -9.42 -18.02
C LYS A 153 -8.57 -10.08 -17.64
N HIS A 154 -8.53 -11.16 -16.86
CA HIS A 154 -9.73 -11.89 -16.45
C HIS A 154 -10.57 -11.10 -15.43
N MET A 155 -9.91 -10.42 -14.49
CA MET A 155 -10.57 -9.49 -13.57
C MET A 155 -11.18 -8.32 -14.34
N ASN A 156 -10.41 -7.75 -15.29
CA ASN A 156 -10.82 -6.60 -16.10
C ASN A 156 -12.00 -6.91 -17.04
N SER A 157 -12.19 -8.17 -17.45
CA SER A 157 -13.32 -8.58 -18.29
C SER A 157 -14.62 -8.74 -17.50
N VAL A 158 -14.53 -9.01 -16.20
CA VAL A 158 -15.70 -9.28 -15.34
C VAL A 158 -16.12 -8.03 -14.57
N TYR A 159 -15.15 -7.24 -14.09
CA TYR A 159 -15.39 -6.11 -13.20
C TYR A 159 -15.04 -4.78 -13.85
N ASN A 160 -15.69 -3.70 -13.40
CA ASN A 160 -15.45 -2.35 -13.90
C ASN A 160 -14.17 -1.76 -13.27
N ILE A 161 -13.02 -2.19 -13.78
CA ILE A 161 -11.71 -1.74 -13.35
C ILE A 161 -11.13 -0.80 -14.41
N LYS A 162 -10.58 0.33 -13.98
CA LYS A 162 -9.96 1.33 -14.86
C LYS A 162 -8.59 1.70 -14.31
N TYR A 163 -7.57 1.52 -15.14
CA TYR A 163 -6.21 1.96 -14.85
C TYR A 163 -6.05 3.37 -15.44
N ARG A 164 -5.73 4.36 -14.60
CA ARG A 164 -5.71 5.77 -14.99
C ARG A 164 -4.52 6.49 -14.39
N ARG A 165 -4.02 7.48 -15.11
CA ARG A 165 -3.12 8.48 -14.51
C ARG A 165 -3.96 9.50 -13.74
N LEU A 166 -3.40 10.10 -12.69
CA LEU A 166 -4.08 11.14 -11.90
C LEU A 166 -4.69 12.25 -12.78
N LYS A 167 -3.94 12.72 -13.79
CA LYS A 167 -4.38 13.76 -14.74
C LYS A 167 -5.55 13.37 -15.65
N GLU A 168 -5.90 12.09 -15.71
CA GLU A 168 -7.02 11.57 -16.51
C GLU A 168 -8.30 11.45 -15.68
N LEU A 169 -8.21 11.72 -14.38
CA LEU A 169 -9.37 11.74 -13.50
C LEU A 169 -10.16 13.03 -13.70
N GLY A 170 -11.47 12.95 -13.52
CA GLY A 170 -12.31 14.14 -13.36
C GLY A 170 -11.96 14.87 -12.06
N LYS A 171 -12.32 16.15 -11.98
CA LYS A 171 -12.21 16.94 -10.75
C LYS A 171 -13.48 16.83 -9.90
N GLY A 172 -13.37 17.20 -8.62
CA GLY A 172 -14.51 17.24 -7.71
C GLY A 172 -14.97 15.85 -7.23
N ILE A 173 -14.06 14.88 -7.15
CA ILE A 173 -14.37 13.54 -6.67
C ILE A 173 -14.55 13.61 -5.16
N ASN A 174 -15.78 13.44 -4.67
CA ASN A 174 -16.06 13.46 -3.24
C ASN A 174 -15.56 12.17 -2.57
N VAL A 175 -14.66 12.32 -1.58
CA VAL A 175 -14.05 11.24 -0.80
C VAL A 175 -14.73 11.12 0.56
N SER A 176 -15.30 9.95 0.82
CA SER A 176 -16.00 9.67 2.09
C SER A 176 -15.03 9.26 3.19
N VAL A 177 -14.01 8.48 2.85
CA VAL A 177 -12.99 7.99 3.78
C VAL A 177 -11.67 7.79 3.05
N ILE A 178 -10.57 8.02 3.76
CA ILE A 178 -9.22 7.79 3.25
C ILE A 178 -8.61 6.65 4.04
N HIS A 179 -7.98 5.70 3.35
CA HIS A 179 -7.14 4.69 3.96
C HIS A 179 -5.71 4.87 3.48
N ILE A 180 -4.76 4.91 4.41
CA ILE A 180 -3.33 4.92 4.12
C ILE A 180 -2.73 3.67 4.73
N CYS A 181 -2.19 2.80 3.88
CA CYS A 181 -1.52 1.58 4.31
C CYS A 181 0.00 1.76 4.33
N ARG A 182 0.67 1.22 5.35
CA ARG A 182 2.13 1.14 5.39
C ARG A 182 2.66 -0.04 4.59
N SER A 183 1.94 -1.16 4.51
CA SER A 183 2.37 -2.39 3.83
C SER A 183 3.75 -2.85 4.28
N GLY A 184 3.92 -3.03 5.60
CA GLY A 184 5.22 -3.21 6.25
C GLY A 184 6.05 -4.40 5.75
N ALA A 185 5.44 -5.41 5.10
CA ALA A 185 6.17 -6.51 4.47
C ALA A 185 6.92 -6.08 3.19
N TRP A 186 6.44 -5.02 2.52
CA TRP A 186 6.98 -4.50 1.26
C TRP A 186 7.67 -3.14 1.42
N THR A 187 7.33 -2.38 2.47
CA THR A 187 7.98 -1.09 2.75
C THR A 187 9.02 -1.20 3.86
N PRO A 188 10.22 -0.62 3.67
CA PRO A 188 11.30 -0.79 4.63
C PRO A 188 11.14 0.08 5.89
N PRO A 189 11.47 -0.45 7.09
CA PRO A 189 11.35 0.27 8.36
C PRO A 189 12.10 1.60 8.45
N TRP A 190 13.20 1.78 7.70
CA TRP A 190 13.95 3.04 7.70
C TRP A 190 13.23 4.19 7.00
N LEU A 191 12.08 3.93 6.36
CA LEU A 191 11.22 4.96 5.76
C LEU A 191 10.01 5.33 6.64
N ASP A 192 9.82 4.70 7.79
CA ASP A 192 8.65 4.91 8.65
C ASP A 192 8.50 6.37 9.11
N ASN A 193 9.61 7.05 9.42
CA ASN A 193 9.55 8.47 9.76
C ASN A 193 9.00 9.32 8.59
N ARG A 194 9.36 8.99 7.35
CA ARG A 194 8.83 9.68 6.16
C ARG A 194 7.36 9.36 5.92
N PHE A 195 6.93 8.13 6.22
CA PHE A 195 5.52 7.72 6.17
C PHE A 195 4.66 8.55 7.13
N TYR A 196 5.06 8.69 8.40
CA TYR A 196 4.31 9.50 9.36
C TYR A 196 4.33 11.00 9.03
N GLN A 197 5.45 11.51 8.49
CA GLN A 197 5.52 12.88 7.96
C GLN A 197 4.54 13.09 6.79
N PHE A 198 4.45 12.12 5.88
CA PHE A 198 3.51 12.13 4.76
C PHE A 198 2.05 12.17 5.23
N ILE A 199 1.67 11.34 6.22
CA ILE A 199 0.32 11.36 6.80
C ILE A 199 0.03 12.73 7.43
N SER A 200 0.96 13.24 8.22
CA SER A 200 0.82 14.53 8.90
C SER A 200 0.68 15.71 7.92
N ALA A 201 1.40 15.66 6.79
CA ALA A 201 1.35 16.67 5.73
C ALA A 201 -0.01 16.75 5.01
N SER A 202 -0.88 15.76 5.17
CA SER A 202 -2.25 15.82 4.63
C SER A 202 -3.04 17.00 5.21
N GLY A 203 -2.79 17.34 6.48
CA GLY A 203 -3.60 18.27 7.27
C GLY A 203 -4.98 17.73 7.66
N ILE A 204 -5.23 16.42 7.50
CA ILE A 204 -6.50 15.76 7.79
C ILE A 204 -6.35 14.95 9.10
N PRO A 205 -7.34 14.97 10.01
CA PRO A 205 -7.32 14.13 11.19
C PRO A 205 -7.18 12.64 10.83
N TYR A 206 -6.33 11.93 11.56
CA TYR A 206 -6.08 10.51 11.32
C TYR A 206 -6.11 9.66 12.58
N GLU A 207 -6.46 8.39 12.39
CA GLU A 207 -6.51 7.35 13.41
C GLU A 207 -5.61 6.20 12.98
N ILE A 208 -4.77 5.70 13.90
CA ILE A 208 -3.91 4.54 13.65
C ILE A 208 -4.62 3.28 14.12
N VAL A 209 -4.80 2.33 13.22
CA VAL A 209 -5.47 1.04 13.45
C VAL A 209 -4.47 -0.08 13.12
N ASN A 210 -4.07 -0.86 14.13
CA ASN A 210 -3.19 -2.02 13.96
C ASN A 210 -1.91 -1.74 13.15
N CYS A 211 -1.28 -0.58 13.36
CA CYS A 211 -0.01 -0.23 12.73
C CYS A 211 1.06 0.11 13.79
N PRO A 212 1.59 -0.91 14.49
CA PRO A 212 2.57 -0.67 15.54
C PRO A 212 3.85 -0.05 14.97
N PRO A 213 4.54 0.81 15.74
CA PRO A 213 5.83 1.36 15.35
C PRO A 213 6.86 0.22 15.22
N ARG A 214 7.69 0.28 14.17
CA ARG A 214 8.75 -0.71 13.97
C ARG A 214 10.06 -0.21 14.57
N LYS A 215 10.74 -1.07 15.33
CA LYS A 215 12.10 -0.79 15.81
C LYS A 215 13.11 -1.15 14.71
N TRP A 216 13.85 -0.15 14.24
CA TRP A 216 14.94 -0.32 13.28
C TRP A 216 16.27 0.20 13.83
N ASP A 217 16.97 -0.64 14.58
CA ASP A 217 18.28 -0.34 15.17
C ASP A 217 19.33 -1.29 14.60
N THR A 218 20.04 -0.80 13.59
CA THR A 218 21.08 -1.56 12.90
C THR A 218 22.47 -1.39 13.51
N LYS A 219 22.62 -0.53 14.53
CA LYS A 219 23.88 -0.27 15.22
C LYS A 219 24.07 -1.21 16.41
N ASN A 220 22.99 -1.56 17.10
CA ASN A 220 23.00 -2.38 18.30
C ASN A 220 22.43 -3.79 18.08
N ILE A 221 22.88 -4.47 17.02
CA ILE A 221 22.51 -5.88 16.75
C ILE A 221 23.49 -6.79 17.47
N SER A 222 23.04 -7.56 18.47
CA SER A 222 23.88 -8.57 19.11
C SER A 222 24.06 -9.81 18.21
N PHE A 223 25.01 -10.69 18.54
CA PHE A 223 25.17 -11.96 17.83
C PHE A 223 23.91 -12.84 17.91
N SER A 224 23.24 -12.85 19.07
CA SER A 224 21.96 -13.56 19.25
C SER A 224 20.87 -13.00 18.34
N ASP A 225 20.75 -11.67 18.27
CA ASP A 225 19.80 -11.00 17.37
C ASP A 225 20.07 -11.36 15.91
N ALA A 226 21.35 -11.40 15.51
CA ALA A 226 21.73 -11.74 14.15
C ALA A 226 21.32 -13.17 13.79
N ILE A 227 21.55 -14.15 14.65
CA ILE A 227 21.08 -15.54 14.45
C ILE A 227 19.55 -15.56 14.34
N TYR A 228 18.87 -14.91 15.28
CA TYR A 228 17.41 -14.87 15.33
C TYR A 228 16.80 -14.27 14.06
N TYR A 229 17.33 -13.15 13.57
CA TYR A 229 16.86 -12.53 12.33
C TYR A 229 17.18 -13.38 11.10
N MET A 230 18.31 -14.09 11.06
CA MET A 230 18.66 -14.95 9.93
C MET A 230 17.73 -16.18 9.80
N MET A 231 17.12 -16.63 10.90
CA MET A 231 16.09 -17.67 10.92
C MET A 231 14.71 -17.20 10.44
N ALA A 232 14.51 -15.89 10.26
CA ALA A 232 13.28 -15.35 9.68
C ALA A 232 13.16 -15.66 8.17
#